data_AF-A0A9Q0VID5-F1
#
_entry.id   AF-A0A9Q0VID5-F1
#
_cell.length_a   1.000
_cell.length_b   1.000
_cell.length_c   1.000
_cell.angle_alpha   90.00
_cell.angle_beta   90.00
_cell.angle_gamma   90.00
#
_symmetry.space_group_name_H-M   'P 1'
#
loop_
_entity.id
_entity.type
_entity.pdbx_description
1 polymer ?
#
loop_
_entity_poly.entity_id
_entity_poly.type
_entity_poly.pdbx_seq_one_letter_code
_entity_poly.pdbx_strand_id
1 'polypeptide(L)'
;MDIVFALGVRSDKEVIDLIDYASNDASIVNIFFASIHDADEKCEHFRREDKALDFVDKMLNSRRHEARFLGYMVKCIMEAYTGHRKCDNRDSFRNKRFELASELLERELKVHVSHALRRMTKALQRDLYGDCDVHPIEHYLNASIVTNGLTRAFSTGAWCHPFKWMERVYGVVGNLGRANPLQTLLDLRKTRQQVLYTGKVGDARYPHPSHWGRVRFLSTPDGENCGLVKKKLAVTGVVSTNISESLVDELFNSGMEKLVDDTYTKLDGKHKVFLNGEWVGVCEILVCCW
;
A
#
# COMPACT_ATOMS: atom_id res chain seq x y z
N MET A 1 -13.63 14.83 -10.93
CA MET A 1 -12.58 15.88 -11.06
C MET A 1 -12.53 16.81 -9.86
N ASP A 2 -13.57 16.84 -9.02
CA ASP A 2 -13.66 17.71 -7.82
C ASP A 2 -12.49 17.60 -6.85
N ILE A 3 -11.94 16.40 -6.67
CA ILE A 3 -10.78 16.17 -5.79
C ILE A 3 -9.57 17.02 -6.24
N VAL A 4 -9.38 17.25 -7.54
CA VAL A 4 -8.27 18.06 -8.08
C VAL A 4 -8.47 19.55 -7.73
N PHE A 5 -9.71 20.03 -7.71
CA PHE A 5 -10.05 21.39 -7.25
C PHE A 5 -9.84 21.55 -5.74
N ALA A 6 -10.17 20.54 -4.95
CA ALA A 6 -9.86 20.51 -3.51
C ALA A 6 -8.35 20.48 -3.21
N LEU A 7 -7.51 20.10 -4.17
CA LEU A 7 -6.05 20.15 -4.07
C LEU A 7 -5.45 21.50 -4.52
N GLY A 8 -6.30 22.51 -4.78
CA GLY A 8 -5.89 23.88 -5.03
C GLY A 8 -5.69 24.28 -6.49
N VAL A 9 -6.16 23.44 -7.43
CA VAL A 9 -6.22 23.76 -8.87
C VAL A 9 -7.42 24.67 -9.14
N ARG A 10 -7.23 25.77 -9.89
CA ARG A 10 -8.24 26.84 -10.00
C ARG A 10 -9.00 26.86 -11.32
N SER A 11 -8.51 26.18 -12.35
CA SER A 11 -9.09 26.21 -13.69
C SER A 11 -9.18 24.83 -14.33
N ASP A 12 -10.24 24.57 -15.09
CA ASP A 12 -10.37 23.34 -15.90
C ASP A 12 -9.19 23.15 -16.86
N LYS A 13 -8.62 24.25 -17.39
CA LYS A 13 -7.44 24.20 -18.25
C LYS A 13 -6.22 23.69 -17.50
N GLU A 14 -6.06 24.10 -16.25
CA GLU A 14 -4.97 23.66 -15.36
C GLU A 14 -5.13 22.18 -15.01
N VAL A 15 -6.35 21.68 -14.83
CA VAL A 15 -6.62 20.24 -14.65
C VAL A 15 -6.19 19.44 -15.89
N ILE A 16 -6.51 19.92 -17.09
CA ILE A 16 -6.13 19.24 -18.34
C ILE A 16 -4.61 19.25 -18.52
N ASP A 17 -3.96 20.39 -18.28
CA ASP A 17 -2.51 20.54 -18.37
C ASP A 17 -1.79 19.61 -17.36
N LEU A 18 -2.36 19.42 -16.17
CA LEU A 18 -1.83 18.53 -15.13
C LEU A 18 -1.84 17.05 -15.52
N ILE A 19 -2.85 16.63 -16.28
CA ILE A 19 -2.97 15.25 -16.76
C ILE A 19 -1.94 14.99 -17.86
N ASP A 20 -1.43 16.04 -18.54
CA ASP A 20 -0.35 15.95 -19.53
C ASP A 20 -0.67 14.87 -20.59
N TYR A 21 -1.94 14.78 -21.00
CA TYR A 21 -2.35 13.92 -22.10
C TYR A 21 -2.20 14.72 -23.39
N ALA A 22 -1.45 14.21 -24.37
CA ALA A 22 -1.21 14.89 -25.63
C ALA A 22 -2.55 15.38 -26.22
N SER A 23 -2.71 16.70 -26.32
CA SER A 23 -3.98 17.41 -26.59
C SER A 23 -4.57 17.17 -27.98
N ASN A 24 -4.07 16.18 -28.71
CA ASN A 24 -4.44 15.93 -30.10
C ASN A 24 -5.68 15.03 -30.26
N ASP A 25 -6.13 14.36 -29.19
CA ASP A 25 -7.31 13.49 -29.24
C ASP A 25 -8.55 14.18 -28.67
N ALA A 26 -9.39 14.72 -29.55
CA ALA A 26 -10.64 15.41 -29.19
C ALA A 26 -11.62 14.52 -28.42
N SER A 27 -11.56 13.20 -28.62
CA SER A 27 -12.38 12.20 -27.93
C SER A 27 -12.15 12.21 -26.42
N ILE A 28 -10.90 12.32 -25.98
CA ILE A 28 -10.49 12.24 -24.58
C ILE A 28 -10.76 13.56 -23.87
N VAL A 29 -10.53 14.67 -24.56
CA VAL A 29 -10.89 16.00 -24.09
C VAL A 29 -12.40 16.09 -23.82
N ASN A 30 -13.23 15.51 -24.70
CA ASN A 30 -14.68 15.44 -24.48
C ASN A 30 -15.06 14.58 -23.27
N ILE A 31 -14.36 13.46 -23.01
CA ILE A 31 -14.59 12.63 -21.82
C ILE A 31 -14.26 13.44 -20.54
N PHE A 32 -13.18 14.22 -20.56
CA PHE A 32 -12.83 15.09 -19.43
C PHE A 32 -13.88 16.18 -19.20
N PHE A 33 -14.32 16.87 -20.25
CA PHE A 33 -15.38 17.89 -20.13
C PHE A 33 -16.70 17.29 -19.62
N ALA A 34 -17.11 16.12 -20.11
CA ALA A 34 -18.29 15.43 -19.60
C ALA A 34 -18.15 15.05 -18.11
N SER A 35 -16.96 14.62 -17.71
CA SER A 35 -16.66 14.28 -16.31
C SER A 35 -16.61 15.50 -15.39
N ILE A 36 -16.22 16.68 -15.90
CA ILE A 36 -16.25 17.94 -15.16
C ILE A 36 -17.70 18.41 -15.01
N HIS A 37 -18.50 18.34 -16.08
CA HIS A 37 -19.91 18.73 -16.04
C HIS A 37 -20.75 17.84 -15.10
N ASP A 38 -20.58 16.52 -15.14
CA ASP A 38 -21.27 15.59 -14.23
C ASP A 38 -20.88 15.83 -12.76
N ALA A 39 -19.63 16.24 -12.53
CA ALA A 39 -19.12 16.57 -11.22
C ALA A 39 -19.74 17.90 -10.70
N ASP A 40 -19.82 18.92 -11.54
CA ASP A 40 -20.49 20.19 -11.23
C ASP A 40 -21.97 20.02 -10.89
N GLU A 41 -22.68 19.18 -11.64
CA GLU A 41 -24.10 18.91 -11.43
C GLU A 41 -24.37 18.19 -10.11
N LYS A 42 -23.48 17.28 -9.69
CA LYS A 42 -23.61 16.52 -8.44
C LYS A 42 -23.09 17.27 -7.22
N CYS A 43 -22.18 18.23 -7.41
CA CYS A 43 -21.44 18.90 -6.34
C CYS A 43 -21.46 20.43 -6.49
N GLU A 44 -22.64 21.04 -6.68
CA GLU A 44 -22.84 22.51 -6.81
C GLU A 44 -22.19 23.35 -5.67
N HIS A 45 -21.89 22.76 -4.51
CA HIS A 45 -21.32 23.43 -3.35
C HIS A 45 -19.84 23.12 -3.06
N PHE A 46 -19.24 22.10 -3.71
CA PHE A 46 -17.87 21.67 -3.40
C PHE A 46 -16.80 22.66 -3.87
N ARG A 47 -17.08 23.39 -4.96
CA ARG A 47 -16.19 24.42 -5.52
C ARG A 47 -16.19 25.77 -4.78
N ARG A 48 -17.17 26.05 -3.90
CA ARG A 48 -17.40 27.40 -3.35
C ARG A 48 -16.98 27.62 -1.90
N GLU A 49 -16.85 26.57 -1.09
CA GLU A 49 -16.91 26.75 0.37
C GLU A 49 -15.60 26.60 1.16
N ASP A 50 -14.43 26.36 0.55
CA ASP A 50 -13.16 26.13 1.27
C ASP A 50 -13.17 25.01 2.35
N LYS A 51 -14.32 24.38 2.64
CA LYS A 51 -14.49 23.31 3.63
C LYS A 51 -13.81 22.01 3.21
N ALA A 52 -13.73 21.76 1.89
CA ALA A 52 -12.99 20.63 1.35
C ALA A 52 -11.48 20.81 1.50
N LEU A 53 -11.00 22.06 1.38
CA LEU A 53 -9.59 22.39 1.58
C LEU A 53 -9.18 22.08 3.01
N ASP A 54 -9.97 22.45 4.03
CA ASP A 54 -9.64 22.22 5.44
C ASP A 54 -9.56 20.72 5.83
N PHE A 55 -10.35 19.86 5.16
CA PHE A 55 -10.31 18.40 5.36
C PHE A 55 -9.08 17.75 4.70
N VAL A 56 -8.68 18.26 3.53
CA VAL A 56 -7.52 17.81 2.76
C VAL A 56 -6.21 18.33 3.39
N ASP A 57 -6.20 19.56 3.90
CA ASP A 57 -5.03 20.24 4.51
C ASP A 57 -4.54 19.51 5.77
N LYS A 58 -5.44 18.86 6.53
CA LYS A 58 -5.07 18.03 7.69
C LYS A 58 -4.39 16.71 7.33
N MET A 59 -4.57 16.22 6.10
CA MET A 59 -4.10 14.90 5.68
C MET A 59 -2.86 14.95 4.79
N LEU A 60 -2.56 16.10 4.18
CA LEU A 60 -1.66 16.18 3.02
C LEU A 60 -0.63 17.30 3.19
N ASN A 61 0.66 16.93 3.15
CA ASN A 61 1.77 17.86 3.39
C ASN A 61 2.10 18.74 2.15
N SER A 62 1.76 18.30 0.92
CA SER A 62 1.88 19.13 -0.29
C SER A 62 0.72 18.86 -1.27
N ARG A 63 -0.20 19.83 -1.34
CA ARG A 63 -1.43 19.76 -2.15
C ARG A 63 -1.14 19.60 -3.66
N ARG A 64 -0.10 20.27 -4.17
CA ARG A 64 0.19 20.33 -5.62
C ARG A 64 0.92 19.10 -6.13
N HIS A 65 1.80 18.51 -5.32
CA HIS A 65 2.47 17.25 -5.65
C HIS A 65 1.48 16.11 -5.82
N GLU A 66 0.50 16.02 -4.93
CA GLU A 66 -0.53 15.00 -4.98
C GLU A 66 -1.52 15.24 -6.11
N ALA A 67 -1.85 16.50 -6.42
CA ALA A 67 -2.63 16.84 -7.60
C ALA A 67 -1.94 16.32 -8.88
N ARG A 68 -0.63 16.53 -9.01
CA ARG A 68 0.19 16.00 -10.11
C ARG A 68 0.16 14.47 -10.16
N PHE A 69 0.29 13.81 -9.02
CA PHE A 69 0.23 12.35 -8.96
C PHE A 69 -1.16 11.82 -9.35
N LEU A 70 -2.23 12.48 -8.93
CA LEU A 70 -3.60 12.17 -9.32
C LEU A 70 -3.82 12.38 -10.83
N GLY A 71 -3.31 13.47 -11.39
CA GLY A 71 -3.30 13.71 -12.83
C GLY A 71 -2.59 12.59 -13.60
N TYR A 72 -1.45 12.11 -13.09
CA TYR A 72 -0.74 10.96 -13.65
C TYR A 72 -1.54 9.66 -13.57
N MET A 73 -2.24 9.39 -12.46
CA MET A 73 -3.11 8.20 -12.34
C MET A 73 -4.23 8.24 -13.38
N VAL A 74 -4.86 9.40 -13.56
CA VAL A 74 -5.89 9.61 -14.59
C VAL A 74 -5.33 9.40 -16.00
N LYS A 75 -4.13 9.92 -16.29
CA LYS A 75 -3.42 9.67 -17.56
C LYS A 75 -3.24 8.17 -17.81
N CYS A 76 -2.77 7.42 -16.81
CA CYS A 76 -2.56 5.97 -16.93
C CYS A 76 -3.85 5.20 -17.23
N ILE A 77 -4.98 5.62 -16.64
CA ILE A 77 -6.29 5.03 -16.91
C ILE A 77 -6.73 5.33 -18.35
N MET A 78 -6.54 6.56 -18.82
CA MET A 78 -6.89 6.94 -20.19
C MET A 78 -6.02 6.24 -21.23
N GLU A 79 -4.71 6.11 -20.98
CA GLU A 79 -3.81 5.32 -21.83
C GLU A 79 -4.22 3.84 -21.89
N ALA A 80 -4.74 3.29 -20.80
CA ALA A 80 -5.28 1.93 -20.78
C ALA A 80 -6.61 1.81 -21.55
N TYR A 81 -7.48 2.81 -21.43
CA TYR A 81 -8.77 2.85 -22.15
C TYR A 81 -8.57 2.97 -23.67
N THR A 82 -7.62 3.80 -24.10
CA THR A 82 -7.25 4.00 -25.51
C THR A 82 -6.40 2.85 -26.08
N GLY A 83 -5.89 1.96 -25.22
CA GLY A 83 -5.05 0.83 -25.63
C GLY A 83 -3.57 1.17 -25.86
N HIS A 84 -3.14 2.41 -25.60
CA HIS A 84 -1.72 2.78 -25.61
C HIS A 84 -0.91 2.11 -24.49
N ARG A 85 -1.57 1.75 -23.39
CA ARG A 85 -0.98 1.02 -22.26
C ARG A 85 -1.75 -0.29 -22.01
N LYS A 86 -1.02 -1.37 -21.76
CA LYS A 86 -1.62 -2.65 -21.35
C LYS A 86 -2.10 -2.57 -19.90
N CYS A 87 -3.30 -3.07 -19.61
CA CYS A 87 -3.79 -3.20 -18.24
C CYS A 87 -2.84 -4.04 -17.38
N ASP A 88 -2.62 -3.60 -16.14
CA ASP A 88 -1.70 -4.27 -15.22
C ASP A 88 -2.23 -5.64 -14.80
N ASN A 89 -1.33 -6.63 -14.77
CA ASN A 89 -1.67 -7.99 -14.36
C ASN A 89 -1.66 -8.11 -12.83
N ARG A 90 -2.84 -8.36 -12.23
CA ARG A 90 -3.03 -8.59 -10.79
C ARG A 90 -2.21 -9.75 -10.24
N ASP A 91 -1.95 -10.78 -11.06
CA ASP A 91 -1.24 -11.99 -10.63
C ASP A 91 0.28 -11.93 -10.85
N SER A 92 0.78 -10.84 -11.42
CA SER A 92 2.21 -10.57 -11.50
C SER A 92 2.83 -10.50 -10.11
N PHE A 93 3.85 -11.30 -9.88
CA PHE A 93 4.62 -11.33 -8.64
C PHE A 93 5.36 -10.01 -8.37
N ARG A 94 5.57 -9.17 -9.39
CA ARG A 94 6.15 -7.82 -9.26
C ARG A 94 5.29 -6.92 -8.36
N ASN A 95 3.98 -7.12 -8.39
CA ASN A 95 3.00 -6.31 -7.67
C ASN A 95 2.64 -6.93 -6.31
N LYS A 96 3.29 -8.05 -5.94
CA LYS A 96 3.08 -8.73 -4.66
C LYS A 96 4.28 -8.47 -3.75
N ARG A 97 4.04 -8.49 -2.44
CA ARG A 97 5.04 -8.31 -1.39
C ARG A 97 4.91 -9.45 -0.37
N PHE A 98 6.02 -9.80 0.26
CA PHE A 98 6.03 -10.77 1.35
C PHE A 98 5.95 -10.03 2.67
N GLU A 99 4.96 -10.35 3.49
CA GLU A 99 4.96 -9.94 4.90
C GLU A 99 5.89 -10.89 5.66
N LEU A 100 6.97 -10.34 6.22
CA LEU A 100 7.95 -11.11 6.99
C LEU A 100 7.52 -11.26 8.45
N ALA A 101 8.17 -12.17 9.18
CA ALA A 101 7.85 -12.45 10.58
C ALA A 101 7.96 -11.20 11.47
N SER A 102 8.93 -10.32 11.20
CA SER A 102 9.11 -9.05 11.93
C SER A 102 7.92 -8.11 11.74
N GLU A 103 7.50 -7.86 10.51
CA GLU A 103 6.38 -6.96 10.18
C GLU A 103 5.06 -7.49 10.75
N LEU A 104 4.84 -8.80 10.65
CA LEU A 104 3.68 -9.45 11.22
C LEU A 104 3.66 -9.33 12.75
N LEU A 105 4.81 -9.53 13.40
CA LEU A 105 4.92 -9.49 14.86
C LEU A 105 4.76 -8.06 15.38
N GLU A 106 5.35 -7.09 14.70
CA GLU A 106 5.19 -5.67 14.99
C GLU A 106 3.71 -5.27 14.95
N ARG A 107 2.97 -5.74 13.94
CA ARG A 107 1.53 -5.48 13.82
C ARG A 107 0.75 -6.04 15.00
N GLU A 108 0.96 -7.31 15.35
CA GLU A 108 0.24 -7.93 16.46
C GLU A 108 0.60 -7.27 17.80
N LEU A 109 1.89 -6.95 18.00
CA LEU A 109 2.36 -6.25 19.19
C LEU A 109 1.73 -4.86 19.32
N LYS A 110 1.70 -4.07 18.25
CA LYS A 110 1.06 -2.74 18.23
C LYS A 110 -0.40 -2.81 18.65
N VAL A 111 -1.14 -3.82 18.20
CA VAL A 111 -2.56 -4.00 18.57
C VAL A 111 -2.71 -4.29 20.06
N HIS A 112 -1.90 -5.19 20.62
CA HIS A 112 -1.96 -5.52 22.04
C HIS A 112 -1.47 -4.39 22.94
N VAL A 113 -0.42 -3.69 22.55
CA VAL A 113 0.08 -2.49 23.26
C VAL A 113 -0.98 -1.39 23.23
N SER A 114 -1.58 -1.11 22.08
CA SER A 114 -2.68 -0.14 21.96
C SER A 114 -3.88 -0.52 22.82
N HIS A 115 -4.20 -1.80 22.92
CA HIS A 115 -5.26 -2.28 23.79
C HIS A 115 -4.94 -2.10 25.28
N ALA A 116 -3.70 -2.40 25.68
CA ALA A 116 -3.22 -2.18 27.05
C ALA A 116 -3.27 -0.69 27.42
N LEU A 117 -2.80 0.19 26.53
CA LEU A 117 -2.86 1.64 26.71
C LEU A 117 -4.30 2.14 26.85
N ARG A 118 -5.23 1.72 25.97
CA ARG A 118 -6.65 2.09 26.09
C ARG A 118 -7.26 1.65 27.42
N ARG A 119 -6.88 0.48 27.94
CA ARG A 119 -7.38 -0.01 29.23
C ARG A 119 -6.79 0.78 30.40
N MET A 120 -5.51 1.11 30.33
CA MET A 120 -4.81 1.98 31.27
C MET A 120 -5.47 3.36 31.33
N THR A 121 -5.67 4.01 30.18
CA THR A 121 -6.35 5.33 30.10
C THR A 121 -7.74 5.29 30.72
N LYS A 122 -8.54 4.25 30.43
CA LYS A 122 -9.88 4.08 31.02
C LYS A 122 -9.87 3.81 32.52
N ALA A 123 -8.81 3.20 33.05
CA ALA A 123 -8.67 2.99 34.49
C ALA A 123 -8.28 4.30 35.18
N LEU A 124 -7.28 5.00 34.63
CA LEU A 124 -6.82 6.28 35.13
C LEU A 124 -7.93 7.36 35.09
N GLN A 125 -8.73 7.40 34.01
CA GLN A 125 -9.89 8.30 33.93
C GLN A 125 -10.91 8.01 35.04
N ARG A 126 -11.21 6.73 35.33
CA ARG A 126 -12.18 6.39 36.39
C ARG A 126 -11.74 6.87 37.76
N ASP A 127 -10.46 6.71 38.09
CA ASP A 127 -9.94 7.10 39.39
C ASP A 127 -9.84 8.64 39.52
N LEU A 128 -9.48 9.33 38.44
CA LEU A 128 -9.47 10.80 38.39
C LEU A 128 -10.85 11.45 38.58
N TYR A 129 -11.91 10.84 38.02
CA TYR A 129 -13.27 11.37 38.15
C TYR A 129 -13.93 11.01 39.50
N GLY A 130 -13.39 10.04 40.23
CA GLY A 130 -14.02 9.46 41.41
C GLY A 130 -13.62 10.06 42.77
N ASP A 131 -12.84 11.15 42.80
CA ASP A 131 -12.14 11.63 44.02
C ASP A 131 -11.30 10.52 44.70
N CYS A 132 -10.79 9.58 43.92
CA CYS A 132 -9.88 8.53 44.41
C CYS A 132 -8.42 8.98 44.32
N ASP A 133 -7.61 8.56 45.30
CA ASP A 133 -6.16 8.75 45.23
C ASP A 133 -5.57 8.01 44.03
N VAL A 134 -4.74 8.72 43.26
CA VAL A 134 -4.07 8.17 42.08
C VAL A 134 -3.00 7.18 42.52
N HIS A 135 -3.11 5.94 42.06
CA HIS A 135 -2.15 4.89 42.38
C HIS A 135 -0.88 5.04 41.52
N PRO A 136 0.24 4.40 41.91
CA PRO A 136 1.43 4.30 41.06
C PRO A 136 1.10 3.68 39.69
N ILE A 137 1.83 4.10 38.65
CA ILE A 137 1.55 3.71 37.26
C ILE A 137 1.53 2.20 37.03
N GLU A 138 2.29 1.45 37.85
CA GLU A 138 2.36 -0.02 37.84
C GLU A 138 1.01 -0.67 38.08
N HIS A 139 0.12 -0.04 38.86
CA HIS A 139 -1.23 -0.54 39.10
C HIS A 139 -2.10 -0.49 37.84
N TYR A 140 -1.89 0.52 36.99
CA TYR A 140 -2.66 0.72 35.77
C TYR A 140 -2.12 -0.07 34.58
N LEU A 141 -0.83 -0.44 34.61
CA LEU A 141 -0.17 -1.19 33.56
C LEU A 141 -0.34 -2.70 33.75
N ASN A 142 -1.28 -3.28 33.00
CA ASN A 142 -1.48 -4.72 33.01
C ASN A 142 -0.71 -5.42 31.86
N ALA A 143 0.52 -5.86 32.16
CA ALA A 143 1.37 -6.60 31.22
C ALA A 143 0.81 -7.96 30.77
N SER A 144 -0.13 -8.54 31.53
CA SER A 144 -0.77 -9.81 31.16
C SER A 144 -1.58 -9.71 29.88
N ILE A 145 -2.05 -8.51 29.51
CA ILE A 145 -2.82 -8.28 28.29
C ILE A 145 -1.96 -8.58 27.05
N VAL A 146 -0.72 -8.11 27.06
CA VAL A 146 0.23 -8.32 25.96
C VAL A 146 0.69 -9.77 25.94
N THR A 147 1.08 -10.32 27.10
CA THR A 147 1.57 -11.70 27.22
C THR A 147 0.50 -12.71 26.81
N ASN A 148 -0.71 -12.62 27.35
CA ASN A 148 -1.80 -13.52 27.02
C ASN A 148 -2.31 -13.33 25.58
N GLY A 149 -2.29 -12.10 25.07
CA GLY A 149 -2.62 -11.78 23.69
C GLY A 149 -1.67 -12.47 22.70
N LEU A 150 -0.36 -12.31 22.91
CA LEU A 150 0.66 -12.94 22.09
C LEU A 150 0.62 -14.47 22.20
N THR A 151 0.54 -15.03 23.41
CA THR A 151 0.41 -16.49 23.60
C THR A 151 -0.79 -17.03 22.82
N ARG A 152 -1.95 -16.36 22.89
CA ARG A 152 -3.14 -16.75 22.12
C ARG A 152 -2.91 -16.64 20.61
N ALA A 153 -2.25 -15.58 20.13
CA ALA A 153 -1.96 -15.39 18.72
C ALA A 153 -1.03 -16.50 18.17
N PHE A 154 -0.03 -16.93 18.96
CA PHE A 154 0.83 -18.05 18.60
C PHE A 154 0.13 -19.40 18.67
N SER A 155 -0.71 -19.64 19.67
CA SER A 155 -1.44 -20.91 19.81
C SER A 155 -2.54 -21.09 18.76
N THR A 156 -3.29 -20.05 18.44
CA THR A 156 -4.39 -20.12 17.45
C THR A 156 -3.92 -19.89 16.02
N GLY A 157 -2.77 -19.24 15.84
CA GLY A 157 -2.26 -18.83 14.53
C GLY A 157 -3.16 -17.81 13.81
N ALA A 158 -4.07 -17.14 14.54
CA ALA A 158 -5.00 -16.14 14.03
C ALA A 158 -4.53 -14.72 14.41
N TRP A 159 -3.91 -14.02 13.46
CA TRP A 159 -3.30 -12.70 13.69
C TRP A 159 -4.18 -11.58 13.12
N CYS A 160 -3.94 -10.33 13.50
CA CYS A 160 -4.65 -9.18 12.97
C CYS A 160 -4.45 -9.05 11.45
N HIS A 161 -5.51 -8.71 10.70
CA HIS A 161 -5.39 -8.40 9.28
C HIS A 161 -4.76 -7.02 9.07
N PRO A 162 -3.93 -6.81 8.02
CA PRO A 162 -3.23 -5.53 7.78
C PRO A 162 -4.18 -4.33 7.66
N PHE A 163 -5.23 -4.44 6.84
CA PHE A 163 -6.14 -3.32 6.54
C PHE A 163 -7.51 -3.39 7.24
N LYS A 164 -7.94 -4.58 7.67
CA LYS A 164 -9.31 -4.83 8.14
C LYS A 164 -9.31 -5.21 9.62
N TRP A 165 -9.59 -4.26 10.50
CA TRP A 165 -9.42 -4.46 11.94
C TRP A 165 -10.36 -5.52 12.55
N MET A 166 -11.49 -5.82 11.90
CA MET A 166 -12.43 -6.85 12.34
C MET A 166 -12.09 -8.25 11.80
N GLU A 167 -11.23 -8.36 10.80
CA GLU A 167 -10.84 -9.64 10.21
C GLU A 167 -9.51 -10.15 10.79
N ARG A 168 -9.39 -11.46 10.86
CA ARG A 168 -8.19 -12.16 11.31
C ARG A 168 -7.61 -13.00 10.18
N VAL A 169 -6.29 -13.02 10.08
CA VAL A 169 -5.56 -13.89 9.15
C VAL A 169 -5.23 -15.19 9.87
N TYR A 170 -5.75 -16.30 9.35
CA TYR A 170 -5.57 -17.63 9.93
C TYR A 170 -4.38 -18.37 9.35
N GLY A 171 -3.71 -19.17 10.18
CA GLY A 171 -2.59 -20.03 9.81
C GLY A 171 -1.37 -19.23 9.35
N VAL A 172 -1.11 -18.12 10.05
CA VAL A 172 0.18 -17.41 10.04
C VAL A 172 1.23 -18.26 10.76
N VAL A 173 0.87 -18.78 11.93
CA VAL A 173 1.69 -19.72 12.68
C VAL A 173 1.35 -21.14 12.24
N GLY A 174 2.38 -21.96 12.04
CA GLY A 174 2.24 -23.36 11.68
C GLY A 174 3.31 -24.21 12.36
N ASN A 175 3.02 -25.50 12.49
CA ASN A 175 3.94 -26.45 13.09
C ASN A 175 5.11 -26.73 12.15
N LEU A 176 6.32 -26.78 12.72
CA LEU A 176 7.55 -27.10 12.00
C LEU A 176 7.75 -28.62 11.98
N GLY A 177 7.78 -29.23 10.80
CA GLY A 177 8.09 -30.64 10.63
C GLY A 177 9.55 -30.94 10.95
N ARG A 178 9.78 -31.84 11.92
CA ARG A 178 11.13 -32.26 12.36
C ARG A 178 11.50 -33.69 11.94
N ALA A 179 10.78 -34.30 11.01
CA ALA A 179 11.08 -35.68 10.60
C ALA A 179 12.35 -35.80 9.75
N ASN A 180 12.72 -34.76 9.00
CA ASN A 180 13.92 -34.71 8.16
C ASN A 180 14.45 -33.26 8.12
N PRO A 181 15.78 -33.02 8.20
CA PRO A 181 16.35 -31.67 8.01
C PRO A 181 15.87 -30.96 6.74
N LEU A 182 15.67 -31.71 5.64
CA LEU A 182 15.12 -31.16 4.40
C LEU A 182 13.67 -30.69 4.59
N GLN A 183 12.86 -31.42 5.34
CA GLN A 183 11.48 -31.01 5.63
C GLN A 183 11.48 -29.71 6.44
N THR A 184 12.33 -29.61 7.46
CA THR A 184 12.48 -28.40 8.27
C THR A 184 12.88 -27.20 7.42
N LEU A 185 13.86 -27.34 6.53
CA LEU A 185 14.27 -26.28 5.60
C LEU A 185 13.13 -25.86 4.66
N LEU A 186 12.36 -26.82 4.15
CA LEU A 186 11.24 -26.57 3.26
C LEU A 186 10.08 -25.86 3.96
N ASP A 187 9.84 -26.15 5.23
CA ASP A 187 8.83 -25.48 6.06
C ASP A 187 9.23 -24.04 6.40
N LEU A 188 10.53 -23.78 6.65
CA LEU A 188 11.03 -22.40 6.87
C LEU A 188 10.93 -21.52 5.62
N ARG A 189 11.01 -22.09 4.42
CA ARG A 189 10.89 -21.38 3.13
C ARG A 189 9.48 -21.36 2.55
N LYS A 190 8.50 -21.81 3.33
CA LYS A 190 7.11 -21.90 2.92
C LYS A 190 6.46 -20.53 2.99
N THR A 191 5.80 -20.16 1.91
CA THR A 191 5.00 -18.96 1.81
C THR A 191 3.55 -19.31 1.51
N ARG A 192 2.65 -18.39 1.85
CA ARG A 192 1.22 -18.57 1.69
C ARG A 192 0.64 -17.31 1.06
N GLN A 193 -0.13 -17.48 0.00
CA GLN A 193 -0.92 -16.40 -0.55
C GLN A 193 -2.19 -16.27 0.28
N GLN A 194 -2.47 -15.08 0.79
CA GLN A 194 -3.71 -14.79 1.49
C GLN A 194 -4.83 -14.65 0.44
N VAL A 195 -5.67 -15.67 0.33
CA VAL A 195 -6.84 -15.70 -0.56
C VAL A 195 -7.97 -16.36 0.22
N LEU A 196 -9.18 -15.80 0.14
CA LEU A 196 -10.37 -16.45 0.67
C LEU A 196 -10.58 -17.77 -0.08
N TYR A 197 -10.62 -18.88 0.65
CA TYR A 197 -10.75 -20.23 0.09
C TYR A 197 -12.08 -20.45 -0.65
N THR A 198 -13.07 -19.61 -0.34
CA THR A 198 -14.41 -19.67 -0.93
C THR A 198 -14.47 -18.88 -2.24
N GLY A 199 -14.35 -19.57 -3.37
CA GLY A 199 -14.66 -19.00 -4.69
C GLY A 199 -13.90 -19.63 -5.85
N LYS A 200 -14.42 -19.45 -7.08
CA LYS A 200 -13.72 -19.74 -8.35
C LYS A 200 -12.54 -18.78 -8.54
N VAL A 201 -11.50 -18.88 -7.70
CA VAL A 201 -10.26 -18.11 -7.85
C VAL A 201 -9.32 -18.78 -8.85
N GLY A 202 -9.88 -19.22 -9.99
CA GLY A 202 -9.19 -20.08 -10.96
C GLY A 202 -7.83 -19.52 -11.39
N ASP A 203 -7.78 -18.22 -11.66
CA ASP A 203 -6.59 -17.58 -12.22
C ASP A 203 -5.40 -17.53 -11.23
N ALA A 204 -5.67 -17.33 -9.93
CA ALA A 204 -4.60 -17.23 -8.93
C ALA A 204 -3.88 -18.56 -8.63
N ARG A 205 -4.46 -19.69 -9.04
CA ARG A 205 -3.87 -21.02 -8.86
C ARG A 205 -2.80 -21.33 -9.90
N TYR A 206 -2.90 -20.72 -11.08
CA TYR A 206 -2.00 -21.02 -12.18
C TYR A 206 -0.60 -20.42 -11.95
N PRO A 207 0.44 -21.11 -12.43
CA PRO A 207 1.80 -20.58 -12.38
C PRO A 207 1.92 -19.39 -13.34
N HIS A 208 2.04 -18.18 -12.78
CA HIS A 208 2.38 -17.00 -13.58
C HIS A 208 3.89 -16.97 -13.92
N PRO A 209 4.31 -16.56 -15.14
CA PRO A 209 5.72 -16.51 -15.55
C PRO A 209 6.64 -15.72 -14.61
N SER A 210 6.11 -14.68 -13.95
CA SER A 210 6.88 -13.85 -13.00
C SER A 210 7.40 -14.61 -11.77
N HIS A 211 6.84 -15.78 -11.46
CA HIS A 211 7.30 -16.63 -10.36
C HIS A 211 8.66 -17.30 -10.66
N TRP A 212 9.08 -17.34 -11.93
CA TRP A 212 10.36 -17.94 -12.32
C TRP A 212 11.53 -17.36 -11.51
N GLY A 213 12.38 -18.26 -10.99
CA GLY A 213 13.52 -17.89 -10.13
C GLY A 213 13.17 -17.43 -8.71
N ARG A 214 11.89 -17.20 -8.39
CA ARG A 214 11.45 -16.70 -7.07
C ARG A 214 10.73 -17.77 -6.26
N VAL A 215 9.83 -18.51 -6.90
CA VAL A 215 8.97 -19.50 -6.27
C VAL A 215 9.03 -20.82 -7.04
N ARG A 216 9.06 -21.94 -6.32
CA ARG A 216 9.00 -23.27 -6.91
C ARG A 216 7.56 -23.65 -7.27
N PHE A 217 7.36 -24.09 -8.52
CA PHE A 217 6.06 -24.50 -9.07
C PHE A 217 5.67 -25.95 -8.78
N LEU A 218 6.67 -26.85 -8.76
CA LEU A 218 6.46 -28.29 -8.68
C LEU A 218 6.02 -28.79 -7.29
N SER A 219 6.13 -27.97 -6.25
CA SER A 219 5.90 -28.40 -4.87
C SER A 219 4.66 -27.75 -4.25
N THR A 220 3.51 -27.91 -4.89
CA THR A 220 2.20 -27.52 -4.34
C THR A 220 1.44 -28.74 -3.85
N PRO A 221 0.65 -28.63 -2.77
CA PRO A 221 -0.20 -29.73 -2.32
C PRO A 221 -1.33 -29.99 -3.32
N ASP A 222 -1.73 -31.25 -3.45
CA ASP A 222 -2.90 -31.62 -4.24
C ASP A 222 -4.21 -31.22 -3.53
N GLY A 223 -5.27 -31.04 -4.30
CA GLY A 223 -6.61 -30.71 -3.82
C GLY A 223 -6.93 -29.22 -3.82
N GLU A 224 -7.80 -28.80 -2.90
CA GLU A 224 -8.35 -27.43 -2.86
C GLU A 224 -7.28 -26.34 -2.70
N ASN A 225 -6.18 -26.71 -2.03
CA ASN A 225 -5.05 -25.84 -1.72
C ASN A 225 -4.01 -25.72 -2.84
N CYS A 226 -4.21 -26.43 -3.95
CA CYS A 226 -3.30 -26.41 -5.09
C CYS A 226 -3.13 -24.99 -5.65
N GLY A 227 -1.89 -24.56 -5.83
CA GLY A 227 -1.53 -23.22 -6.30
C GLY A 227 -1.70 -22.08 -5.28
N LEU A 228 -2.46 -22.27 -4.20
CA LEU A 228 -2.76 -21.22 -3.21
C LEU A 228 -1.89 -21.32 -1.95
N VAL A 229 -1.69 -22.54 -1.46
CA VAL A 229 -0.99 -22.80 -0.20
C VAL A 229 0.35 -23.48 -0.48
N LYS A 230 1.38 -23.13 0.30
CA LYS A 230 2.69 -23.81 0.31
C LYS A 230 3.55 -23.58 -0.92
N LYS A 231 3.51 -22.37 -1.50
CA LYS A 231 4.56 -21.93 -2.43
C LYS A 231 5.88 -21.94 -1.66
N LYS A 232 6.92 -22.59 -2.19
CA LYS A 232 8.25 -22.59 -1.56
C LYS A 232 9.13 -21.60 -2.28
N LEU A 233 9.84 -20.76 -1.54
CA LEU A 233 10.85 -19.88 -2.12
C LEU A 233 11.92 -20.72 -2.83
N ALA A 234 12.43 -20.20 -3.95
CA ALA A 234 13.57 -20.77 -4.63
C ALA A 234 14.79 -20.81 -3.68
N VAL A 235 15.74 -21.71 -3.97
CA VAL A 235 16.96 -21.85 -3.13
C VAL A 235 17.76 -20.54 -3.09
N THR A 236 17.83 -19.85 -4.23
CA THR A 236 18.46 -18.54 -4.42
C THR A 236 17.52 -17.36 -4.13
N GLY A 237 16.26 -17.61 -3.77
CA GLY A 237 15.30 -16.55 -3.49
C GLY A 237 15.66 -15.82 -2.20
N VAL A 238 15.89 -14.50 -2.31
CA VAL A 238 16.15 -13.59 -1.18
C VAL A 238 15.01 -12.58 -1.11
N VAL A 239 14.59 -12.22 0.11
CA VAL A 239 13.58 -11.19 0.36
C VAL A 239 14.29 -9.96 0.92
N SER A 240 14.04 -8.79 0.32
CA SER A 240 14.53 -7.51 0.81
C SER A 240 13.84 -7.14 2.13
N THR A 241 14.61 -6.74 3.14
CA THR A 241 14.10 -6.42 4.49
C THR A 241 14.01 -4.93 4.80
N ASN A 242 14.77 -4.07 4.10
CA ASN A 242 14.60 -2.61 3.91
C ASN A 242 15.91 -2.01 3.35
N ILE A 243 15.82 -0.83 2.72
CA ILE A 243 16.96 0.00 2.32
C ILE A 243 17.02 1.17 3.31
N SER A 244 18.18 1.40 3.93
CA SER A 244 18.36 2.42 4.97
C SER A 244 18.78 3.79 4.45
N GLU A 245 19.12 3.92 3.17
CA GLU A 245 19.78 5.12 2.63
C GLU A 245 18.85 5.98 1.78
N SER A 246 18.94 7.30 1.96
CA SER A 246 18.26 8.31 1.15
C SER A 246 18.87 8.36 -0.25
N LEU A 247 18.49 7.43 -1.12
CA LEU A 247 18.84 7.44 -2.54
C LEU A 247 18.44 8.75 -3.25
N VAL A 248 17.54 9.52 -2.63
CA VAL A 248 17.08 10.83 -3.11
C VAL A 248 18.25 11.80 -3.33
N ASP A 249 19.21 11.87 -2.41
CA ASP A 249 20.32 12.82 -2.49
C ASP A 249 21.29 12.48 -3.62
N GLU A 250 21.55 11.18 -3.81
CA GLU A 250 22.36 10.67 -4.93
C GLU A 250 21.66 10.89 -6.28
N LEU A 251 20.34 10.70 -6.33
CA LEU A 251 19.55 10.97 -7.53
C LEU A 251 19.63 12.46 -7.92
N PHE A 252 19.57 13.38 -6.96
CA PHE A 252 19.78 14.81 -7.23
C PHE A 252 21.17 15.10 -7.80
N ASN A 253 22.21 14.49 -7.24
CA ASN A 253 23.58 14.64 -7.74
C ASN A 253 23.75 14.09 -9.17
N SER A 254 22.94 13.10 -9.57
CA SER A 254 22.97 12.51 -10.92
C SER A 254 22.25 13.33 -12.00
N GLY A 255 21.68 14.49 -11.64
CA GLY A 255 20.99 15.38 -12.57
C GLY A 255 19.46 15.21 -12.59
N MET A 256 18.88 14.57 -11.57
CA MET A 256 17.43 14.56 -11.38
C MET A 256 16.96 15.97 -10.97
N GLU A 257 15.94 16.50 -11.65
CA GLU A 257 15.27 17.71 -11.22
C GLU A 257 14.21 17.37 -10.18
N LYS A 258 14.21 18.09 -9.05
CA LYS A 258 13.16 17.96 -8.04
C LYS A 258 11.82 18.34 -8.64
N LEU A 259 10.78 17.58 -8.32
CA LEU A 259 9.43 17.96 -8.72
C LEU A 259 9.10 19.31 -8.08
N VAL A 260 8.95 20.35 -8.90
CA VAL A 260 8.53 21.68 -8.45
C VAL A 260 7.04 21.63 -8.12
N ASP A 261 6.64 22.24 -7.00
CA ASP A 261 5.24 22.40 -6.56
C ASP A 261 4.48 23.44 -7.41
N ASP A 262 4.56 23.33 -8.73
CA ASP A 262 3.81 24.17 -9.67
C ASP A 262 2.87 23.31 -10.50
N THR A 263 2.03 23.90 -11.34
CA THR A 263 1.12 23.19 -12.26
C THR A 263 1.47 23.42 -13.72
N TYR A 264 2.40 24.34 -14.00
CA TYR A 264 2.68 24.86 -15.35
C TYR A 264 3.94 24.29 -16.02
N THR A 265 4.79 23.55 -15.31
CA THR A 265 6.00 22.99 -15.91
C THR A 265 5.60 21.89 -16.89
N LYS A 266 5.82 22.11 -18.19
CA LYS A 266 5.61 21.10 -19.22
C LYS A 266 6.52 19.91 -18.94
N LEU A 267 5.91 18.73 -18.83
CA LEU A 267 6.60 17.45 -18.60
C LEU A 267 6.88 16.71 -19.91
N ASP A 268 6.50 17.32 -21.03
CA ASP A 268 6.61 16.73 -22.34
C ASP A 268 8.08 16.44 -22.69
N GLY A 269 8.35 15.21 -23.13
CA GLY A 269 9.71 14.73 -23.41
C GLY A 269 10.58 14.38 -22.20
N LYS A 270 10.12 14.52 -20.95
CA LYS A 270 10.89 14.15 -19.75
C LYS A 270 10.45 12.82 -19.13
N HIS A 271 11.37 12.09 -18.53
CA HIS A 271 11.12 10.82 -17.84
C HIS A 271 10.78 11.02 -16.36
N LYS A 272 9.70 10.39 -15.91
CA LYS A 272 9.22 10.45 -14.53
C LYS A 272 9.96 9.44 -13.65
N VAL A 273 10.50 9.88 -12.52
CA VAL A 273 11.25 9.04 -11.57
C VAL A 273 10.38 8.76 -10.34
N PHE A 274 10.14 7.48 -10.06
CA PHE A 274 9.37 7.04 -8.90
C PHE A 274 10.28 6.29 -7.92
N LEU A 275 10.26 6.70 -6.64
CA LEU A 275 10.94 6.02 -5.55
C LEU A 275 9.89 5.49 -4.57
N ASN A 276 9.85 4.18 -4.34
CA ASN A 276 8.88 3.53 -3.43
C ASN A 276 7.39 3.86 -3.69
N GLY A 277 7.05 4.30 -4.90
CA GLY A 277 5.69 4.71 -5.29
C GLY A 277 5.44 6.21 -5.21
N GLU A 278 6.36 6.99 -4.63
CA GLU A 278 6.32 8.44 -4.62
C GLU A 278 7.00 9.02 -5.87
N TRP A 279 6.40 10.04 -6.47
CA TRP A 279 6.99 10.74 -7.61
C TRP A 279 8.00 11.79 -7.14
N VAL A 280 9.28 11.46 -7.11
CA VAL A 280 10.31 12.35 -6.52
C VAL A 280 10.74 13.45 -7.49
N GLY A 281 10.81 13.14 -8.78
CA GLY A 281 11.38 14.06 -9.74
C GLY A 281 11.23 13.64 -11.19
N VAL A 282 11.90 14.41 -12.03
CA VAL A 282 11.85 14.29 -13.48
C VAL A 282 13.28 14.39 -14.02
N CYS A 283 13.59 13.60 -15.04
CA CYS A 283 14.89 13.64 -15.69
C CYS A 283 14.73 13.73 -17.21
N GLU A 284 15.55 14.55 -17.86
CA GLU A 284 15.56 14.66 -19.33
C GLU A 284 16.28 13.46 -19.98
N ILE A 285 17.28 12.91 -19.32
CA ILE A 285 18.08 11.79 -19.82
C ILE A 285 17.97 10.63 -18.84
N LEU A 286 17.51 9.48 -19.32
CA LEU A 286 17.39 8.26 -18.52
C LEU A 286 18.80 7.69 -18.27
N VAL A 287 19.48 8.17 -17.23
CA VAL A 287 20.69 7.50 -16.72
C VAL A 287 20.20 6.29 -15.94
N CYS A 288 20.22 5.12 -16.58
CA CYS A 288 19.92 3.85 -15.92
C CYS A 288 21.00 3.56 -14.88
N CYS A 289 20.79 3.98 -13.63
CA CYS A 289 21.52 3.44 -12.49
C CYS A 289 20.99 2.02 -12.23
N TRP A 290 21.78 1.01 -12.62
CA TRP A 290 21.52 -0.41 -12.37
C TRP A 290 22.02 -0.83 -10.99
#